data_AF-A0A353N1U7-F1
#
_entry.id   AF-A0A353N1U7-F1
#
_cell.length_a   1.000
_cell.length_b   1.000
_cell.length_c   1.000
_cell.angle_alpha   90.00
_cell.angle_beta   90.00
_cell.angle_gamma   90.00
#
_symmetry.space_group_name_H-M   'P 1'
#
loop_
_entity.id
_entity.type
_entity.pdbx_description
1 polymer ?
#
loop_
_entity_poly.entity_id
_entity_poly.type
_entity_poly.pdbx_seq_one_letter_code
_entity_poly.pdbx_strand_id
1 'polypeptide(L)'
;MGKYWKALLILLVLLSLAAGAALLLASRSDIGAGTVAAELEKAAGQHLQADLSLSSISGNPFRGFRIRDISIMRDERLLFSAQEVVVSFKPLSLLTGSPRIRSVSFGGALLEWSQVAPLLSGEETSGTVSLPFDIFRVNRSIVRTPAGDLKIEEGRVTLRKGVIDASGSLVFRETTFSLKADLEMA
;
A
#
# COMPACT_ATOMS: atom_id res chain seq x y z
N MET A 1 8.11 15.82 13.58
CA MET A 1 6.86 15.34 12.95
C MET A 1 7.04 14.09 12.05
N GLY A 2 8.13 13.30 12.17
CA GLY A 2 8.64 12.48 11.06
C GLY A 2 8.60 10.95 11.19
N LYS A 3 7.92 10.37 12.18
CA LYS A 3 8.04 8.93 12.49
C LYS A 3 6.93 8.05 11.88
N TYR A 4 5.72 8.59 11.72
CA TYR A 4 4.57 7.86 11.13
C TYR A 4 4.50 7.95 9.59
N TRP A 5 5.11 8.99 9.03
CA TRP A 5 5.18 9.24 7.60
C TRP A 5 6.10 8.25 6.87
N LYS A 6 7.17 7.78 7.52
CA LYS A 6 8.13 6.80 6.95
C LYS A 6 7.51 5.41 6.79
N ALA A 7 6.61 5.01 7.70
CA ALA A 7 5.81 3.77 7.59
C ALA A 7 4.86 3.77 6.39
N LEU A 8 4.16 4.89 6.26
CA LEU A 8 3.19 5.13 5.21
C LEU A 8 3.93 5.19 3.87
N LEU A 9 5.06 5.91 3.81
CA LEU A 9 5.97 5.95 2.67
C LEU A 9 6.55 4.59 2.28
N ILE A 10 6.92 3.72 3.22
CA ILE A 10 7.49 2.41 2.89
C ILE A 10 6.42 1.46 2.34
N LEU A 11 5.20 1.48 2.87
CA LEU A 11 4.05 0.77 2.28
C LEU A 11 3.70 1.32 0.88
N LEU A 12 3.75 2.64 0.72
CA LEU A 12 3.59 3.35 -0.55
C LEU A 12 4.70 3.04 -1.57
N VAL A 13 5.96 2.92 -1.14
CA VAL A 13 7.14 2.58 -1.95
C VAL A 13 7.06 1.12 -2.40
N LEU A 14 6.56 0.21 -1.56
CA LEU A 14 6.26 -1.18 -1.96
C LEU A 14 5.15 -1.27 -3.01
N LEU A 15 4.10 -0.46 -2.87
CA LEU A 15 3.05 -0.32 -3.88
C LEU A 15 3.51 0.36 -5.17
N SER A 16 4.50 1.25 -5.09
CA SER A 16 5.14 1.90 -6.24
C SER A 16 6.07 0.97 -6.98
N LEU A 17 6.85 0.16 -6.27
CA LEU A 17 7.72 -0.87 -6.84
C LEU A 17 6.90 -1.95 -7.55
N ALA A 18 5.80 -2.39 -6.94
CA ALA A 18 4.83 -3.29 -7.59
C ALA A 18 4.23 -2.68 -8.87
N ALA A 19 3.90 -1.38 -8.84
CA ALA A 19 3.37 -0.67 -10.00
C ALA A 19 4.43 -0.34 -11.06
N GLY A 20 5.70 -0.16 -10.68
CA GLY A 20 6.86 0.09 -11.53
C GLY A 20 7.40 -1.18 -12.20
N ALA A 21 7.31 -2.33 -11.54
CA ALA A 21 7.68 -3.62 -12.12
C ALA A 21 6.58 -4.17 -13.06
N ALA A 22 5.30 -3.91 -12.77
CA ALA A 22 4.19 -4.11 -13.70
C ALA A 22 4.29 -3.23 -14.97
N LEU A 23 5.13 -2.20 -14.92
CA LEU A 23 5.36 -1.20 -15.97
C LEU A 23 6.51 -1.59 -16.91
N LEU A 24 7.60 -2.18 -16.40
CA LEU A 24 8.70 -2.70 -17.21
C LEU A 24 8.25 -3.87 -18.11
N LEU A 25 7.21 -4.59 -17.68
CA LEU A 25 6.52 -5.60 -18.49
C LEU A 25 5.74 -5.00 -19.67
N ALA A 26 5.42 -3.70 -19.66
CA ALA A 26 4.72 -3.01 -20.75
C ALA A 26 5.52 -2.92 -22.08
N SER A 27 6.69 -3.57 -22.17
CA SER A 27 7.47 -3.71 -23.40
C SER A 27 7.40 -5.10 -24.06
N ARG A 28 6.74 -6.11 -23.47
CA ARG A 28 6.75 -7.48 -24.00
C ARG A 28 5.40 -8.21 -23.82
N SER A 29 4.46 -7.92 -24.73
CA SER A 29 3.41 -8.76 -25.36
C SER A 29 2.59 -9.86 -24.62
N ASP A 30 2.90 -10.34 -23.42
CA ASP A 30 2.09 -11.37 -22.75
C ASP A 30 2.15 -11.19 -21.22
N ILE A 31 1.14 -10.51 -20.65
CA ILE A 31 1.10 -10.21 -19.22
C ILE A 31 -0.22 -10.72 -18.62
N GLY A 32 -0.12 -11.85 -17.94
CA GLY A 32 -1.17 -12.40 -17.10
C GLY A 32 -0.97 -12.07 -15.62
N ALA A 33 -2.01 -12.27 -14.84
CA ALA A 33 -2.01 -12.22 -13.38
C ALA A 33 -0.78 -12.93 -12.73
N GLY A 34 -0.37 -14.09 -13.27
CA GLY A 34 0.76 -14.86 -12.75
C GLY A 34 2.12 -14.13 -12.79
N THR A 35 2.38 -13.31 -13.81
CA THR A 35 3.64 -12.54 -13.91
C THR A 35 3.73 -11.48 -12.83
N VAL A 36 2.61 -10.85 -12.51
CA VAL A 36 2.53 -9.84 -11.45
C VAL A 36 2.74 -10.50 -10.07
N ALA A 37 2.22 -11.70 -9.85
CA ALA A 37 2.44 -12.44 -8.61
C ALA A 37 3.94 -12.74 -8.37
N ALA A 38 4.65 -13.25 -9.39
CA ALA A 38 6.06 -13.59 -9.26
C ALA A 38 6.95 -12.35 -8.98
N GLU A 39 6.62 -11.21 -9.60
CA GLU A 39 7.40 -9.99 -9.39
C GLU A 39 7.15 -9.37 -8.01
N LEU A 40 5.92 -9.49 -7.49
CA LEU A 40 5.62 -9.12 -6.10
C LEU A 40 6.43 -9.96 -5.10
N GLU A 41 6.47 -11.27 -5.32
CA GLU A 41 7.24 -12.20 -4.48
C GLU A 41 8.74 -11.86 -4.50
N LYS A 42 9.29 -11.63 -5.69
CA LYS A 42 10.67 -11.20 -5.86
C LYS A 42 10.96 -9.87 -5.17
N ALA A 43 10.08 -8.87 -5.30
CA ALA A 43 10.26 -7.58 -4.66
C ALA A 43 10.23 -7.67 -3.13
N ALA A 44 9.34 -8.51 -2.57
CA ALA A 44 9.32 -8.77 -1.13
C ALA A 44 10.62 -9.42 -0.65
N GLY A 45 11.13 -10.42 -1.36
CA GLY A 45 12.41 -11.05 -1.02
C GLY A 45 13.59 -10.08 -1.10
N GLN A 46 13.66 -9.27 -2.16
CA GLN A 46 14.79 -8.37 -2.40
C GLN A 46 14.81 -7.13 -1.50
N HIS A 47 13.66 -6.48 -1.31
CA HIS A 47 13.58 -5.20 -0.60
C HIS A 47 13.18 -5.35 0.85
N LEU A 48 12.39 -6.37 1.17
CA LEU A 48 11.91 -6.61 2.52
C LEU A 48 12.51 -7.84 3.16
N GLN A 49 13.40 -8.59 2.49
CA GLN A 49 13.92 -9.86 3.03
C GLN A 49 12.79 -10.70 3.63
N ALA A 50 11.65 -10.73 2.93
CA ALA A 50 10.40 -11.26 3.43
C ALA A 50 9.79 -12.17 2.37
N ASP A 51 9.16 -13.23 2.83
CA ASP A 51 8.37 -14.13 2.02
C ASP A 51 6.99 -13.52 1.79
N LEU A 52 6.56 -13.48 0.53
CA LEU A 52 5.24 -13.02 0.15
C LEU A 52 4.44 -14.19 -0.39
N SER A 53 3.24 -14.38 0.14
CA SER A 53 2.27 -15.32 -0.38
C SER A 53 0.99 -14.60 -0.76
N LEU A 54 0.28 -15.14 -1.75
CA LEU A 54 -1.02 -14.66 -2.19
C LEU A 54 -1.85 -15.85 -2.70
N SER A 55 -3.16 -15.82 -2.52
CA SER A 55 -4.02 -16.91 -3.00
C SER A 55 -4.31 -16.79 -4.49
N SER A 56 -4.54 -15.57 -4.95
CA SER A 56 -4.86 -15.29 -6.35
C SER A 56 -4.65 -13.83 -6.68
N ILE A 57 -4.41 -13.58 -7.96
CA ILE A 57 -4.46 -12.27 -8.57
C ILE A 57 -5.25 -12.34 -9.85
N SER A 58 -6.03 -11.30 -10.12
CA SER A 58 -6.90 -11.20 -11.29
C SER A 58 -6.99 -9.77 -11.80
N GLY A 59 -7.42 -9.60 -13.04
CA GLY A 59 -7.58 -8.29 -13.67
C GLY A 59 -6.51 -7.96 -14.69
N ASN A 60 -6.46 -6.70 -15.11
CA ASN A 60 -5.52 -6.19 -16.11
C ASN A 60 -5.27 -4.70 -15.89
N PRO A 61 -4.20 -4.11 -16.45
CA PRO A 61 -3.85 -2.72 -16.18
C PRO A 61 -4.98 -1.70 -16.46
N PHE A 62 -5.83 -1.95 -17.47
CA PHE A 62 -6.94 -1.04 -17.82
C PHE A 62 -8.10 -1.08 -16.82
N ARG A 63 -8.45 -2.26 -16.30
CA ARG A 63 -9.51 -2.42 -15.29
C ARG A 63 -9.00 -2.32 -13.85
N GLY A 64 -7.70 -2.49 -13.66
CA GLY A 64 -7.06 -2.68 -12.36
C GLY A 64 -6.81 -4.15 -12.02
N PHE A 65 -5.97 -4.36 -11.01
CA PHE A 65 -5.69 -5.68 -10.43
C PHE A 65 -6.39 -5.84 -9.09
N ARG A 66 -6.84 -7.06 -8.82
CA ARG A 66 -7.37 -7.51 -7.54
C ARG A 66 -6.56 -8.70 -7.06
N ILE A 67 -5.92 -8.54 -5.91
CA ILE A 67 -5.09 -9.54 -5.23
C ILE A 67 -5.86 -10.00 -4.00
N ARG A 68 -5.90 -11.31 -3.76
CA ARG A 68 -6.56 -11.89 -2.58
C ARG A 68 -5.57 -12.58 -1.67
N ASP A 69 -5.87 -12.50 -0.38
CA ASP A 69 -5.18 -13.18 0.72
C ASP A 69 -3.66 -13.01 0.64
N ILE A 70 -3.21 -11.75 0.54
CA ILE A 70 -1.78 -11.43 0.57
C ILE A 70 -1.28 -11.56 2.01
N SER A 71 -0.11 -12.18 2.18
CA SER A 71 0.62 -12.25 3.44
C SER A 71 2.10 -11.99 3.19
N ILE A 72 2.70 -11.18 4.04
CA ILE A 72 4.13 -10.87 4.03
C ILE A 72 4.67 -11.32 5.38
N MET A 73 5.57 -12.28 5.35
CA MET A 73 6.23 -12.86 6.51
C MET A 73 7.72 -12.61 6.44
N ARG A 74 8.35 -12.31 7.57
CA ARG A 74 9.81 -12.23 7.69
C ARG A 74 10.21 -13.00 8.93
N ASP A 75 11.18 -13.90 8.81
CA ASP A 75 11.67 -14.71 9.92
C ASP A 75 10.53 -15.43 10.67
N GLU A 76 9.59 -16.03 9.90
CA GLU A 76 8.36 -16.68 10.39
C GLU A 76 7.36 -15.77 11.13
N ARG A 77 7.61 -14.45 11.14
CA ARG A 77 6.73 -13.46 11.76
C ARG A 77 5.93 -12.73 10.70
N LEU A 78 4.63 -12.63 10.94
CA LEU A 78 3.75 -11.83 10.11
C LEU A 78 4.15 -10.36 10.22
N LEU A 79 4.41 -9.72 9.08
CA LEU A 79 4.56 -8.27 8.97
C LEU A 79 3.22 -7.62 8.61
N PHE A 80 2.58 -8.18 7.59
CA PHE A 80 1.38 -7.63 6.98
C PHE A 80 0.56 -8.72 6.29
N SER A 81 -0.75 -8.64 6.37
CA SER A 81 -1.64 -9.39 5.49
C SER A 81 -2.84 -8.54 5.07
N ALA A 82 -3.52 -8.94 3.99
CA ALA A 82 -4.80 -8.38 3.62
C ALA A 82 -5.64 -9.41 2.85
N GLN A 83 -6.95 -9.44 3.14
CA GLN A 83 -7.90 -10.28 2.43
C GLN A 83 -8.03 -9.84 0.97
N GLU A 84 -7.98 -8.52 0.73
CA GLU A 84 -8.08 -7.96 -0.60
C GLU A 84 -7.21 -6.72 -0.78
N VAL A 85 -6.50 -6.67 -1.91
CA VAL A 85 -5.81 -5.46 -2.40
C VAL A 85 -6.30 -5.15 -3.80
N VAL A 86 -6.77 -3.92 -4.02
CA VAL A 86 -7.20 -3.45 -5.34
C VAL A 86 -6.32 -2.29 -5.77
N VAL A 87 -5.71 -2.42 -6.95
CA VAL A 87 -4.87 -1.37 -7.56
C VAL A 87 -5.50 -0.96 -8.88
N SER A 88 -5.73 0.34 -9.07
CA SER A 88 -6.22 0.88 -10.34
C SER A 88 -5.28 1.96 -10.89
N PHE A 89 -5.12 2.00 -12.21
CA PHE A 89 -4.24 2.94 -12.91
C PHE A 89 -5.05 4.04 -13.60
N LYS A 90 -4.40 5.14 -13.97
CA LYS A 90 -4.99 6.15 -14.84
C LYS A 90 -5.00 5.63 -16.29
N PRO A 91 -6.16 5.46 -16.94
CA PRO A 91 -6.23 4.87 -18.28
C PRO A 91 -5.36 5.60 -19.32
N LEU A 92 -5.42 6.94 -19.34
CA LEU A 92 -4.62 7.77 -20.26
C LEU A 92 -3.12 7.58 -20.06
N SER A 93 -2.68 7.41 -18.81
CA SER A 93 -1.27 7.27 -18.48
C SER A 93 -0.67 5.94 -18.97
N LEU A 94 -1.51 4.91 -19.15
CA LEU A 94 -1.12 3.64 -19.75
C LEU A 94 -0.89 3.80 -21.26
N LEU A 95 -1.72 4.61 -21.94
CA LEU A 95 -1.60 4.88 -23.38
C LEU A 95 -0.33 5.68 -23.71
N THR A 96 0.06 6.59 -22.81
CA THR A 96 1.28 7.41 -22.98
C THR A 96 2.55 6.70 -22.49
N GLY A 97 2.47 5.42 -22.08
CA GLY A 97 3.60 4.67 -21.53
C GLY A 97 4.17 5.23 -20.22
N SER A 98 3.44 6.11 -19.53
CA SER A 98 3.83 6.74 -18.26
C SER A 98 2.81 6.47 -17.16
N PRO A 99 2.49 5.20 -16.87
CA PRO A 99 1.33 4.88 -16.08
C PRO A 99 1.49 5.29 -14.64
N ARG A 100 0.38 5.78 -14.12
CA ARG A 100 0.25 6.29 -12.77
C ARG A 100 -0.82 5.50 -12.06
N ILE A 101 -0.53 5.13 -10.82
CA ILE A 101 -1.55 4.55 -9.96
C ILE A 101 -2.57 5.63 -9.67
N ARG A 102 -3.84 5.35 -9.97
CA ARG A 102 -4.96 6.20 -9.59
C ARG A 102 -5.34 5.92 -8.14
N SER A 103 -5.49 4.64 -7.80
CA SER A 103 -5.89 4.26 -6.45
C SER A 103 -5.31 2.94 -5.98
N VAL A 104 -5.07 2.86 -4.68
CA VAL A 104 -4.79 1.63 -3.95
C VAL A 104 -5.84 1.46 -2.86
N SER A 105 -6.38 0.25 -2.71
CA SER A 105 -7.32 -0.09 -1.65
C SER A 105 -6.90 -1.38 -0.96
N PHE A 106 -6.93 -1.37 0.37
CA PHE A 106 -6.75 -2.55 1.20
C PHE A 106 -8.04 -2.88 1.96
N GLY A 107 -8.41 -4.15 1.96
CA GLY A 107 -9.53 -4.64 2.75
C GLY A 107 -9.14 -5.81 3.63
N GLY A 108 -9.61 -5.78 4.88
CA GLY A 108 -9.31 -6.85 5.83
C GLY A 108 -7.82 -6.93 6.17
N ALA A 109 -7.13 -5.79 6.22
CA ALA A 109 -5.67 -5.79 6.41
C ALA A 109 -5.29 -5.99 7.88
N LEU A 110 -4.21 -6.72 8.14
CA LEU A 110 -3.61 -6.88 9.46
C LEU A 110 -2.14 -6.43 9.37
N LEU A 111 -1.75 -5.49 10.22
CA LEU A 111 -0.38 -4.97 10.28
C LEU A 111 0.20 -5.19 11.67
N GLU A 112 1.33 -5.88 11.76
CA GLU A 112 2.05 -6.09 13.01
C GLU A 112 3.09 -4.97 13.21
N TRP A 113 2.68 -3.88 13.86
CA TRP A 113 3.52 -2.69 14.02
C TRP A 113 4.85 -2.97 14.72
N SER A 114 4.86 -3.92 15.67
CA SER A 114 6.07 -4.32 16.38
C SER A 114 7.14 -4.91 15.45
N GLN A 115 6.73 -5.57 14.37
CA GLN A 115 7.64 -6.15 13.37
C GLN A 115 8.01 -5.14 12.28
N VAL A 116 7.09 -4.22 11.97
CA VAL A 116 7.31 -3.21 10.92
C VAL A 116 8.13 -2.02 11.44
N ALA A 117 7.88 -1.51 12.64
CA ALA A 117 8.55 -0.31 13.18
C ALA A 117 10.09 -0.34 13.17
N PRO A 118 10.76 -1.47 13.47
CA PRO A 118 12.22 -1.56 13.35
C PRO A 118 12.73 -1.34 11.92
N LEU A 119 11.97 -1.79 10.92
CA LEU A 119 12.30 -1.61 9.50
C LEU A 119 12.28 -0.14 9.07
N LEU A 120 11.57 0.71 9.83
CA LEU A 120 11.37 2.13 9.52
C LEU A 120 12.37 3.06 10.20
N SER A 121 13.17 2.52 11.13
CA SER A 121 14.02 3.33 12.01
C SER A 121 15.38 3.67 11.39
N GLY A 122 15.66 3.19 10.17
CA GLY A 122 16.98 3.24 9.54
C GLY A 122 17.25 4.34 8.51
N GLU A 123 16.27 5.13 8.06
CA GLU A 123 16.49 6.09 6.96
C GLU A 123 16.08 7.53 7.30
N GLU A 124 17.05 8.45 7.22
CA GLU A 124 16.89 9.91 7.17
C GLU A 124 16.47 10.30 5.74
N THR A 125 15.37 11.04 5.56
CA THR A 125 15.05 11.64 4.25
C THR A 125 14.59 13.08 4.40
N SER A 126 15.37 13.98 3.79
CA SER A 126 14.99 15.34 3.39
C SER A 126 14.66 15.32 1.90
N GLY A 127 13.43 15.70 1.53
CA GLY A 127 13.01 15.83 0.13
C GLY A 127 11.50 16.05 0.00
N THR A 128 11.08 16.81 -1.02
CA THR A 128 9.67 17.04 -1.33
C THR A 128 9.01 15.75 -1.77
N VAL A 129 8.00 15.32 -1.03
CA VAL A 129 7.40 13.99 -1.15
C VAL A 129 6.34 13.97 -2.24
N SER A 130 6.57 13.20 -3.32
CA SER A 130 5.56 12.87 -4.32
C SER A 130 5.00 11.48 -4.04
N LEU A 131 3.70 11.38 -3.79
CA LEU A 131 3.03 10.08 -3.66
C LEU A 131 2.86 9.43 -5.06
N PRO A 132 3.06 8.12 -5.19
CA PRO A 132 2.91 7.33 -6.41
C PRO A 132 1.44 7.08 -6.81
N PHE A 133 0.49 7.50 -5.97
CA PHE A 133 -0.94 7.34 -6.19
C PHE A 133 -1.70 8.62 -5.83
N ASP A 134 -2.90 8.78 -6.40
CA ASP A 134 -3.78 9.88 -6.02
C ASP A 134 -4.69 9.53 -4.84
N ILE A 135 -5.09 8.26 -4.72
CA ILE A 135 -6.08 7.82 -3.72
C ILE A 135 -5.59 6.57 -2.99
N PHE A 136 -5.61 6.61 -1.67
CA PHE A 136 -5.44 5.45 -0.81
C PHE A 136 -6.74 5.16 -0.06
N ARG A 137 -7.10 3.89 0.05
CA ARG A 137 -8.24 3.43 0.83
C ARG A 137 -7.84 2.23 1.68
N VAL A 138 -8.40 2.17 2.87
CA VAL A 138 -8.28 1.03 3.77
C VAL A 138 -9.64 0.79 4.44
N ASN A 139 -10.08 -0.47 4.56
CA ASN A 139 -11.32 -0.79 5.25
C ASN A 139 -11.20 -2.09 6.05
N ARG A 140 -11.94 -2.15 7.17
CA ARG A 140 -12.02 -3.31 8.07
C ARG A 140 -10.63 -3.88 8.40
N SER A 141 -9.69 -3.01 8.75
CA SER A 141 -8.28 -3.36 8.95
C SER A 141 -7.88 -3.22 10.41
N ILE A 142 -6.78 -3.85 10.80
CA ILE A 142 -6.26 -3.85 12.17
C ILE A 142 -4.77 -3.55 12.12
N VAL A 143 -4.33 -2.61 12.95
CA VAL A 143 -2.93 -2.39 13.25
C VAL A 143 -2.68 -2.83 14.68
N ARG A 144 -1.95 -3.93 14.85
CA ARG A 144 -1.54 -4.41 16.17
C ARG A 144 -0.36 -3.61 16.64
N THR A 145 -0.51 -2.96 17.79
CA THR A 145 0.56 -2.20 18.43
C THR A 145 0.79 -2.72 19.84
N PRO A 146 1.97 -2.49 20.45
CA PRO A 146 2.20 -2.84 21.85
C PRO A 146 1.21 -2.19 22.83
N ALA A 147 0.60 -1.06 22.45
CA ALA A 147 -0.41 -0.36 23.25
C ALA A 147 -1.83 -0.95 23.11
N GLY A 148 -2.04 -1.83 22.14
CA GLY A 148 -3.32 -2.44 21.79
C GLY A 148 -3.62 -2.40 20.30
N ASP A 149 -4.71 -3.06 19.93
CA ASP A 149 -5.16 -3.14 18.54
C ASP A 149 -5.92 -1.87 18.14
N LEU A 150 -5.46 -1.26 17.06
CA LEU A 150 -6.13 -0.17 16.38
C LEU A 150 -6.94 -0.75 15.22
N LYS A 151 -8.26 -0.76 15.35
CA LYS A 151 -9.16 -1.18 14.27
C LYS A 151 -9.49 0.02 13.40
N ILE A 152 -9.45 -0.15 12.09
CA ILE A 152 -9.75 0.88 11.09
C ILE A 152 -10.98 0.39 10.35
N GLU A 153 -12.12 1.04 10.56
CA GLU A 153 -13.37 0.71 9.89
C GLU A 153 -13.32 1.18 8.43
N GLU A 154 -12.96 2.46 8.25
CA GLU A 154 -12.70 3.06 6.94
C GLU A 154 -11.58 4.10 7.08
N GLY A 155 -10.67 4.14 6.11
CA GLY A 155 -9.68 5.20 5.96
C GLY A 155 -9.53 5.56 4.49
N ARG A 156 -9.37 6.84 4.22
CA ARG A 156 -9.19 7.39 2.88
C ARG A 156 -8.21 8.53 2.91
N VAL A 157 -7.28 8.53 1.97
CA VAL A 157 -6.37 9.64 1.70
C VAL A 157 -6.49 9.98 0.22
N THR A 158 -6.69 11.26 -0.09
CA THR A 158 -6.77 11.77 -1.46
C THR A 158 -5.77 12.90 -1.62
N LEU A 159 -4.95 12.83 -2.67
CA LEU A 159 -4.03 13.89 -3.05
C LEU A 159 -4.63 14.67 -4.22
N ARG A 160 -4.81 15.98 -4.05
CA ARG A 160 -5.33 16.89 -5.09
C ARG A 160 -4.47 18.14 -5.15
N LYS A 161 -3.72 18.35 -6.23
CA LYS A 161 -3.06 19.63 -6.57
C LYS A 161 -2.46 20.39 -5.36
N GLY A 162 -1.68 19.70 -4.53
CA GLY A 162 -1.04 20.30 -3.35
C GLY A 162 -1.85 20.26 -2.05
N VAL A 163 -3.02 19.62 -2.03
CA VAL A 163 -3.80 19.37 -0.82
C VAL A 163 -3.90 17.86 -0.58
N ILE A 164 -3.67 17.45 0.66
CA ILE A 164 -3.87 16.09 1.15
C ILE A 164 -5.14 16.08 2.00
N ASP A 165 -6.20 15.46 1.48
CA ASP A 165 -7.44 15.20 2.22
C ASP A 165 -7.34 13.81 2.85
N ALA A 166 -7.40 13.73 4.17
CA ALA A 166 -7.39 12.48 4.92
C ALA A 166 -8.66 12.38 5.78
N SER A 167 -9.36 11.26 5.67
CA SER A 167 -10.53 10.97 6.50
C SER A 167 -10.52 9.52 6.95
N GLY A 168 -10.96 9.23 8.16
CA GLY A 168 -11.12 7.86 8.60
C GLY A 168 -11.91 7.71 9.90
N SER A 169 -12.42 6.51 10.10
CA SER A 169 -13.03 6.04 11.33
C SER A 169 -12.20 4.88 11.87
N LEU A 170 -11.79 5.00 13.13
CA LEU A 170 -10.94 4.02 13.80
C LEU A 170 -11.42 3.77 15.23
N VAL A 171 -11.23 2.56 15.71
CA VAL A 171 -11.59 2.13 17.05
C VAL A 171 -10.33 1.67 17.77
N PHE A 172 -10.09 2.25 18.95
CA PHE A 172 -9.00 1.87 19.84
C PHE A 172 -9.55 1.72 21.25
N ARG A 173 -9.36 0.55 21.86
CA ARG A 173 -9.86 0.22 23.22
C ARG A 173 -11.33 0.62 23.42
N GLU A 174 -12.20 0.15 22.51
CA GLU A 174 -13.66 0.41 22.51
C GLU A 174 -14.07 1.88 22.30
N THR A 175 -13.10 2.79 22.16
CA THR A 175 -13.35 4.19 21.85
C THR A 175 -13.31 4.38 20.33
N THR A 176 -14.37 4.95 19.77
CA THR A 176 -14.44 5.29 18.35
C THR A 176 -13.93 6.71 18.13
N PHE A 177 -13.05 6.87 17.14
CA PHE A 177 -12.49 8.13 16.72
C PHE A 177 -12.83 8.34 15.25
N SER A 178 -13.32 9.53 14.92
CA SER A 178 -13.44 9.98 13.54
C SER A 178 -12.42 11.08 13.31
N LEU A 179 -11.62 10.94 12.27
CA LEU A 179 -10.60 11.91 11.90
C LEU A 179 -10.91 12.45 10.51
N LYS A 180 -10.84 13.77 10.38
CA LYS A 180 -10.84 14.47 9.10
C LYS A 180 -9.75 15.54 9.17
N ALA A 181 -8.85 15.54 8.21
CA ALA A 181 -7.74 16.47 8.12
C ALA A 181 -7.53 16.85 6.66
N ASP A 182 -7.43 18.14 6.41
CA ASP A 182 -7.09 18.70 5.10
C ASP A 182 -5.78 19.45 5.30
N LEU A 183 -4.72 19.02 4.59
CA LEU A 183 -3.36 19.53 4.74
C LEU A 183 -2.92 20.18 3.42
N GLU A 184 -2.61 21.48 3.45
CA GLU A 184 -1.95 22.15 2.33
C GLU A 184 -0.45 21.82 2.35
N MET A 185 0.06 21.36 1.21
CA MET A 185 1.48 21.20 0.96
C MET A 185 2.06 22.58 0.62
N ALA A 186 2.76 23.18 1.60
CA ALA A 186 3.53 24.41 1.42
C ALA A 186 4.73 24.21 0.49
#